data_AF-A0AAV1AVY8-F1
#
_entry.id   AF-A0AAV1AVY8-F1
#
_cell.length_a   1.000
_cell.length_b   1.000
_cell.length_c   1.000
_cell.angle_alpha   90.00
_cell.angle_beta   90.00
_cell.angle_gamma   90.00
#
_symmetry.space_group_name_H-M   'P 1'
#
loop_
_entity.id
_entity.type
_entity.pdbx_description
1 polymer ?
#
loop_
_entity_poly.entity_id
_entity_poly.type
_entity_poly.pdbx_seq_one_letter_code
_entity_poly.pdbx_strand_id
1 'polypeptide(L)'
;MAITVQVSLISILLLCITIAQGRETLHTSNQFSASSLVNNDDGICKTMVETQGYTCEEHKVTTQDGFILSLQRLPARPTCAITAGFFCDAVI
;
A
#
# COMPACT_ATOMS: atom_id res chain seq x y z
N MET A 1 -12.75 21.93 -45.65
CA MET A 1 -11.59 22.63 -45.05
C MET A 1 -11.93 23.18 -43.65
N ALA A 2 -13.01 23.95 -43.47
CA ALA A 2 -13.41 24.44 -42.13
C ALA A 2 -13.85 23.33 -41.16
N ILE A 3 -14.62 22.36 -41.64
CA ILE A 3 -15.13 21.24 -40.82
C ILE A 3 -13.99 20.32 -40.33
N THR A 4 -13.05 20.01 -41.22
CA THR A 4 -11.87 19.18 -40.88
C THR A 4 -10.95 19.87 -39.88
N VAL A 5 -10.82 21.20 -39.96
CA VAL A 5 -10.08 22.02 -38.97
C VAL A 5 -10.81 22.03 -37.62
N GLN A 6 -12.14 22.18 -37.60
CA GLN A 6 -12.91 22.11 -36.36
C GLN A 6 -12.82 20.74 -35.68
N VAL A 7 -12.96 19.64 -36.44
CA VAL A 7 -12.85 18.28 -35.89
C VAL A 7 -11.45 18.03 -35.31
N SER A 8 -10.40 18.51 -35.98
CA SER A 8 -9.02 18.44 -35.46
C SER A 8 -8.84 19.21 -34.15
N LEU A 9 -9.35 20.45 -34.07
CA LEU A 9 -9.29 21.27 -32.86
C LEU A 9 -10.01 20.62 -31.68
N ILE A 10 -11.19 20.04 -31.90
CA ILE A 10 -11.95 19.32 -30.86
C ILE A 10 -11.20 18.08 -30.38
N SER A 11 -10.59 17.32 -31.31
CA SER A 11 -9.80 16.13 -30.96
C SER A 11 -8.59 16.47 -30.08
N ILE A 12 -7.90 17.57 -30.37
CA ILE A 12 -6.74 18.02 -29.58
C ILE A 12 -7.17 18.47 -28.18
N LEU A 13 -8.29 19.19 -28.08
CA LEU A 13 -8.86 19.64 -26.81
C LEU A 13 -9.23 18.48 -25.88
N LEU A 14 -9.85 17.43 -26.42
CA LEU A 14 -10.19 16.22 -25.67
C LEU A 14 -8.94 15.48 -25.17
N LEU A 15 -7.89 15.39 -25.99
CA LEU A 15 -6.63 14.78 -25.58
C LEU A 15 -5.98 15.53 -24.41
N CYS A 16 -5.99 16.87 -24.43
CA CYS A 16 -5.41 17.69 -23.35
C CYS A 16 -6.09 17.47 -21.98
N ILE A 17 -7.40 17.24 -21.95
CA ILE A 17 -8.16 17.04 -20.70
C ILE A 17 -7.79 15.70 -20.05
N THR A 18 -7.47 14.67 -20.84
CA THR A 18 -7.08 13.34 -20.32
C THR A 18 -5.72 13.34 -19.62
N ILE A 19 -4.82 14.27 -19.95
CA ILE A 19 -3.47 14.36 -19.37
C ILE A 19 -3.50 15.06 -18.00
N ALA A 20 -4.49 15.91 -17.74
CA ALA A 20 -4.58 16.70 -16.52
C ALA A 20 -5.09 15.94 -15.28
N GLN A 21 -5.71 14.77 -15.46
CA GLN A 21 -6.32 13.99 -14.36
C GLN A 21 -5.41 12.87 -13.81
N GLY A 22 -4.12 12.86 -14.19
CA GLY A 22 -3.14 11.86 -13.75
C GLY A 22 -2.13 12.34 -12.71
N ARG A 23 -2.38 13.46 -12.01
CA ARG A 23 -1.57 13.89 -10.88
C ARG A 23 -2.32 13.68 -9.58
N GLU A 24 -2.57 12.41 -9.26
CA GLU A 24 -2.67 12.00 -7.86
C GLU A 24 -1.34 12.40 -7.22
N THR A 25 -1.35 13.47 -6.44
CA THR A 25 -0.22 13.81 -5.59
C THR A 25 -0.13 12.69 -4.55
N LEU A 26 0.70 11.69 -4.85
CA LEU A 26 1.11 10.72 -3.84
C LEU A 26 2.01 11.48 -2.86
N HIS A 27 1.37 12.22 -1.95
CA HIS A 27 1.99 12.67 -0.72
C HIS A 27 2.28 11.41 0.08
N THR A 28 3.42 10.79 -0.18
CA THR A 28 4.09 9.90 0.77
C THR A 28 4.50 10.76 1.95
N SER A 29 3.55 11.06 2.83
CA SER A 29 3.85 11.52 4.18
C SER A 29 4.43 10.33 4.94
N ASN A 30 5.75 10.13 4.84
CA ASN A 30 6.49 9.35 5.82
C ASN A 30 6.58 10.09 7.16
N GLN A 31 5.45 10.60 7.64
CA GLN A 31 5.34 11.12 8.99
C GLN A 31 5.17 9.92 9.92
N PHE A 32 6.27 9.17 10.08
CA PHE A 32 6.46 8.29 11.22
C PHE A 32 6.61 9.18 12.46
N SER A 33 5.48 9.70 12.90
CA SER A 33 5.34 10.37 14.18
C SER A 33 5.50 9.29 15.24
N ALA A 34 6.68 9.24 15.85
CA ALA A 34 6.96 8.40 17.03
C ALA A 34 5.99 8.69 18.21
N SER A 35 5.20 9.76 18.12
CA SER A 35 4.11 10.13 19.03
C SER A 35 2.78 9.38 18.79
N SER A 36 2.65 8.58 17.73
CA SER A 36 1.45 7.77 17.44
C SER A 36 1.38 6.47 18.27
N LEU A 37 2.46 6.08 18.96
CA LEU A 37 2.61 4.82 19.67
C LEU A 37 1.64 4.58 20.86
N VAL A 38 0.68 5.48 21.10
CA VAL A 38 -0.14 5.43 22.32
C VAL A 38 -1.65 5.38 22.07
N ASN A 39 -2.21 5.71 20.89
CA ASN A 39 -3.69 5.80 20.78
C ASN A 39 -4.34 5.38 19.45
N ASN A 40 -3.65 4.61 18.60
CA ASN A 40 -4.35 3.83 17.59
C ASN A 40 -3.97 2.37 17.84
N ASP A 41 -4.89 1.61 18.44
CA ASP A 41 -4.72 0.20 18.81
C ASP A 41 -4.45 -0.75 17.62
N ASP A 42 -4.40 -0.19 16.40
CA ASP A 42 -4.21 -0.93 15.16
C ASP A 42 -2.76 -0.73 14.67
N GLY A 43 -1.87 -1.61 15.12
CA GLY A 43 -0.47 -1.66 14.69
C GLY A 43 -0.29 -1.96 13.19
N ILE A 44 0.96 -1.99 12.73
CA ILE A 44 1.32 -2.30 11.32
C ILE A 44 0.71 -3.64 10.89
N CYS A 45 0.62 -4.58 11.82
CA CYS A 45 -0.01 -5.88 11.61
C CYS A 45 -1.45 -5.75 11.09
N LYS A 46 -2.28 -5.01 11.83
CA LYS A 46 -3.72 -4.89 11.58
C LYS A 46 -4.03 -4.01 10.38
N THR A 47 -3.23 -2.97 10.16
CA THR A 47 -3.45 -2.00 9.09
C THR A 47 -2.96 -2.48 7.73
N MET A 48 -1.86 -3.25 7.67
CA MET A 48 -1.20 -3.58 6.40
C MET A 48 -1.11 -5.07 6.10
N VAL A 49 -0.93 -5.92 7.11
CA VAL A 49 -0.57 -7.33 6.91
C VAL A 49 -1.81 -8.23 6.95
N GLU A 50 -2.66 -8.06 7.95
CA GLU A 50 -3.93 -8.79 8.07
C GLU A 50 -4.90 -8.47 6.94
N THR A 51 -4.87 -7.22 6.44
CA THR A 51 -5.66 -6.80 5.26
C THR A 51 -5.27 -7.56 3.99
N GLN A 52 -4.04 -8.10 3.92
CA GLN A 52 -3.55 -8.93 2.83
C GLN A 52 -3.76 -10.43 3.07
N GLY A 53 -4.48 -10.81 4.13
CA GLY A 53 -4.76 -12.21 4.48
C GLY A 53 -3.53 -12.96 5.02
N TYR A 54 -2.55 -12.25 5.56
CA TYR A 54 -1.43 -12.83 6.28
C TYR A 54 -1.69 -12.72 7.79
N THR A 55 -1.43 -13.79 8.53
CA THR A 55 -1.37 -13.71 10.00
C THR A 55 -0.11 -12.97 10.41
N CYS A 56 -0.20 -12.07 11.39
CA CYS A 56 1.00 -11.60 12.05
C CYS A 56 0.91 -11.43 13.56
N GLU A 57 2.09 -11.49 14.16
CA GLU A 57 2.35 -11.36 15.58
C GLU A 57 3.23 -10.14 15.80
N GLU A 58 2.86 -9.28 16.73
CA GLU A 58 3.66 -8.12 17.13
C GLU A 58 4.26 -8.37 18.51
N HIS A 59 5.58 -8.23 18.62
CA HIS A 59 6.35 -8.49 19.84
C HIS A 59 7.07 -7.22 20.28
N LYS A 60 6.95 -6.84 21.55
CA LYS A 60 7.71 -5.74 22.12
C LYS A 60 8.83 -6.31 22.98
N VAL A 61 10.07 -6.02 22.61
CA VAL A 61 11.28 -6.50 23.30
C VAL A 61 12.02 -5.30 23.86
N THR A 62 12.39 -5.37 25.14
CA THR A 62 13.26 -4.38 25.77
C THR A 62 14.68 -4.91 25.76
N THR A 63 15.59 -4.17 25.12
CA THR A 63 17.02 -4.50 25.10
C THR A 63 17.68 -4.12 26.42
N GLN A 64 18.88 -4.66 26.68
CA GLN A 64 19.61 -4.43 27.93
C GLN A 64 19.96 -2.95 28.17
N ASP A 65 20.17 -2.19 27.10
CA ASP A 65 20.42 -0.75 27.08
C ASP A 65 19.14 0.10 27.16
N GLY A 66 17.98 -0.52 27.35
CA GLY A 66 16.71 0.16 27.67
C GLY A 66 15.90 0.61 26.45
N PHE A 67 16.27 0.22 25.23
CA PHE A 67 15.44 0.49 24.05
C PHE A 67 14.27 -0.50 23.97
N ILE A 68 13.10 0.01 23.56
CA ILE A 68 11.92 -0.81 23.30
C ILE A 68 11.80 -1.01 21.79
N LEU A 69 12.03 -2.23 21.33
CA LEU A 69 11.91 -2.64 19.94
C LEU A 69 10.54 -3.26 19.70
N SER A 70 9.80 -2.77 18.71
CA SER A 70 8.57 -3.40 18.23
C SER A 70 8.91 -4.24 17.00
N LEU A 71 8.70 -5.56 17.09
CA LEU A 71 9.05 -6.54 16.07
C LEU A 71 7.77 -7.13 15.47
N GLN A 72 7.68 -7.17 14.15
CA GLN A 72 6.58 -7.81 13.44
C GLN A 72 7.03 -9.17 12.89
N ARG A 73 6.34 -10.24 13.27
CA ARG A 73 6.56 -11.59 12.75
C ARG A 73 5.36 -12.05 11.95
N LEU A 74 5.58 -12.54 10.73
CA LEU A 74 4.56 -13.23 9.94
C LEU A 74 4.83 -14.74 10.05
N PRO A 75 4.22 -15.45 11.01
CA PRO A 75 4.23 -16.91 10.96
C PRO A 75 3.54 -17.34 9.67
N ALA A 76 4.13 -18.29 8.96
CA ALA A 76 3.78 -18.68 7.58
C ALA A 76 2.27 -18.70 7.29
N ARG A 77 1.89 -18.30 6.06
CA ARG A 77 0.50 -18.22 5.59
C ARG A 77 -0.30 -19.51 5.84
N PRO A 78 -1.64 -19.41 6.01
CA PRO A 78 -2.50 -20.59 5.94
C PRO A 78 -2.25 -21.26 4.60
N THR A 79 -2.00 -22.57 4.67
CA THR A 79 -1.82 -23.51 3.57
C THR A 79 -2.49 -23.00 2.30
N CYS A 80 -1.67 -22.83 1.25
CA CYS A 80 -2.09 -22.65 -0.14
C CYS A 80 -3.39 -23.45 -0.34
N ALA A 81 -4.56 -22.79 -0.30
CA ALA A 81 -5.82 -23.45 -0.57
C ALA A 81 -5.79 -23.71 -2.06
N ILE A 82 -5.43 -24.94 -2.40
CA ILE A 82 -5.45 -25.53 -3.74
C ILE A 82 -6.89 -25.60 -4.29
N THR A 83 -7.56 -24.46 -4.39
CA THR A 83 -8.75 -24.32 -5.22
C THR A 83 -8.63 -22.99 -5.96
N ALA A 84 -8.33 -23.08 -7.24
CA ALA A 84 -8.14 -21.98 -8.19
C ALA A 84 -6.76 -21.28 -8.18
N GLY A 85 -5.69 -22.05 -8.36
CA GLY A 85 -4.67 -21.75 -9.39
C GLY A 85 -3.99 -20.38 -9.42
N PHE A 86 -3.84 -19.68 -8.30
CA PHE A 86 -3.06 -18.44 -8.23
C PHE A 86 -1.78 -18.70 -7.44
N PHE A 87 -0.64 -18.32 -8.02
CA PHE A 87 0.70 -18.64 -7.53
C PHE A 87 0.86 -18.28 -6.04
N CYS A 88 1.25 -19.27 -5.24
CA CYS A 88 1.95 -19.05 -3.99
C CYS A 88 3.38 -18.57 -4.35
N ASP A 89 3.52 -17.30 -4.75
CA ASP A 89 4.81 -16.70 -5.06
C ASP A 89 5.61 -16.47 -3.76
N ALA A 90 6.30 -17.51 -3.34
CA ALA A 90 7.46 -17.45 -2.46
C ALA A 90 8.35 -18.67 -2.73
N VAL A 91 9.13 -18.61 -3.81
CA VAL A 91 10.28 -19.48 -4.00
C VAL A 91 11.53 -18.60 -4.14
N ILE A 92 12.26 -18.61 -3.02
CA ILE A 92 13.69 -18.30 -2.78
C ILE A 92 14.07 -16.82 -2.78
#